data_AF-A0AA42X232-F1
#
_entry.id   AF-A0AA42X232-F1
#
_cell.length_a   1.000
_cell.length_b   1.000
_cell.length_c   1.000
_cell.angle_alpha   90.00
_cell.angle_beta   90.00
_cell.angle_gamma   90.00
#
_symmetry.space_group_name_H-M   'P 1'
#
loop_
_entity.id
_entity.type
_entity.pdbx_description
1 polymer ?
#
loop_
_entity_poly.entity_id
_entity_poly.type
_entity_poly.pdbx_seq_one_letter_code
_entity_poly.pdbx_strand_id
1 'polypeptide(L)'
;MSTADAKKAMTEYLLRQTEEMRLNMTLVTPETLGQSMLLHLSYDNAISSFQPYVTKRTAEGEDRTVPRISTAPSLLACLMGYQTELNDFHGRPQVTSADGRKVEFAGGWIIYGLPFQYAIRPNNKLVPDASRTDEHWLIAYDKMTTQHTPVRVGKVFYDRVTYKGQDKEYPDIYIEMVIEVHPGMSLNLGMDTNLPAGYWIVETKNLHDSRSYKSIDVRRVREITKADYEQRKTLTAGLLSLDQVLPASAFW
;
A
#
# COMPACT_ATOMS: atom_id res chain seq x y z
N MET A 1 0.22 -22.91 12.44
CA MET A 1 -0.85 -22.69 13.45
C MET A 1 -2.16 -23.17 12.84
N SER A 2 -3.02 -23.84 13.60
CA SER A 2 -4.35 -24.22 13.08
C SER A 2 -5.25 -22.98 13.00
N THR A 3 -6.25 -22.98 12.12
CA THR A 3 -7.24 -21.89 12.02
C THR A 3 -7.98 -21.65 13.36
N ALA A 4 -8.19 -22.71 14.15
CA ALA A 4 -8.84 -22.61 15.46
C ALA A 4 -7.98 -21.85 16.48
N ASP A 5 -6.68 -22.10 16.52
CA ASP A 5 -5.74 -21.41 17.41
C ASP A 5 -5.61 -19.93 17.04
N ALA A 6 -5.54 -19.63 15.74
CA ALA A 6 -5.47 -18.27 15.23
C ALA A 6 -6.71 -17.45 15.61
N LYS A 7 -7.90 -18.05 15.45
CA LYS A 7 -9.17 -17.43 15.83
C LYS A 7 -9.22 -17.12 17.32
N LYS A 8 -8.76 -18.06 18.16
CA LYS A 8 -8.70 -17.87 19.61
C LYS A 8 -7.77 -16.71 19.97
N ALA A 9 -6.55 -16.70 19.43
CA ALA A 9 -5.57 -15.65 19.72
C ALA A 9 -6.06 -14.26 19.30
N MET A 10 -6.65 -14.12 18.11
CA MET A 10 -7.27 -12.87 17.66
C MET A 10 -8.43 -12.43 18.57
N THR A 11 -9.27 -13.37 19.01
CA THR A 11 -10.36 -13.07 19.94
C THR A 11 -9.82 -12.55 21.28
N GLU A 12 -8.79 -13.19 21.84
CA GLU A 12 -8.12 -12.75 23.06
C GLU A 12 -7.42 -11.39 22.90
N TYR A 13 -6.90 -11.09 21.70
CA TYR A 13 -6.36 -9.76 21.39
C TYR A 13 -7.46 -8.69 21.45
N LEU A 14 -8.59 -8.93 20.79
CA LEU A 14 -9.70 -7.96 20.76
C LEU A 14 -10.28 -7.73 22.16
N LEU A 15 -10.43 -8.80 22.97
CA LEU A 15 -10.90 -8.69 24.35
C LEU A 15 -9.99 -7.86 25.26
N ARG A 16 -8.70 -7.74 24.92
CA ARG A 16 -7.74 -6.89 25.63
C ARG A 16 -7.81 -5.41 25.24
N GLN A 17 -8.46 -5.08 24.13
CA GLN A 17 -8.67 -3.68 23.74
C GLN A 17 -9.78 -3.02 24.57
N THR A 18 -9.83 -1.69 24.58
CA THR A 18 -10.96 -0.98 25.19
C THR A 18 -12.25 -1.26 24.42
N GLU A 19 -13.40 -1.05 25.06
CA GLU A 19 -14.70 -1.19 24.39
C GLU A 19 -14.82 -0.25 23.18
N GLU A 20 -14.35 0.99 23.33
CA GLU A 20 -14.32 1.97 22.25
C GLU A 20 -13.51 1.47 21.05
N MET A 21 -12.31 0.91 21.26
CA MET A 21 -11.51 0.37 20.17
C MET A 21 -12.23 -0.80 19.48
N ARG A 22 -12.77 -1.75 20.25
CA ARG A 22 -13.49 -2.91 19.70
C ARG A 22 -14.68 -2.50 18.82
N LEU A 23 -15.45 -1.50 19.24
CA LEU A 23 -16.62 -1.01 18.48
C LEU A 23 -16.24 -0.37 17.13
N ASN A 24 -14.98 0.04 16.98
CA ASN A 24 -14.47 0.70 15.78
C ASN A 24 -13.55 -0.20 14.94
N MET A 25 -13.43 -1.49 15.29
CA MET A 25 -12.61 -2.48 14.60
C MET A 25 -13.52 -3.56 13.99
N THR A 26 -13.36 -3.84 12.70
CA THR A 26 -14.01 -4.97 12.03
C THR A 26 -12.99 -6.04 11.70
N LEU A 27 -13.27 -7.29 12.10
CA LEU A 27 -12.41 -8.42 11.75
C LEU A 27 -12.62 -8.82 10.28
N VAL A 28 -11.53 -8.99 9.55
CA VAL A 28 -11.51 -9.37 8.13
C VAL A 28 -10.67 -10.63 7.95
N THR A 29 -11.15 -11.56 7.13
CA THR A 29 -10.46 -12.79 6.71
C THR A 29 -10.29 -12.81 5.19
N PRO A 30 -9.39 -13.66 4.65
CA PRO A 30 -9.27 -13.86 3.21
C PRO A 30 -10.57 -14.17 2.49
N GLU A 31 -11.45 -14.97 3.12
CA GLU A 31 -12.74 -15.34 2.55
C GLU A 31 -13.68 -14.13 2.47
N THR A 32 -13.74 -13.31 3.51
CA THR A 32 -14.56 -12.10 3.51
C THR A 32 -14.06 -11.03 2.55
N LEU A 33 -12.76 -11.01 2.28
CA LEU A 33 -12.12 -10.04 1.39
C LEU A 33 -12.02 -10.53 -0.07
N GLY A 34 -12.15 -11.84 -0.29
CA GLY A 34 -11.99 -12.46 -1.61
C GLY A 34 -10.53 -12.55 -2.08
N GLN A 35 -9.55 -12.40 -1.19
CA GLN A 35 -8.11 -12.48 -1.52
C GLN A 35 -7.26 -12.89 -0.32
N SER A 36 -6.13 -13.55 -0.58
CA SER A 36 -5.25 -14.12 0.45
C SER A 36 -4.13 -13.19 0.93
N MET A 37 -3.95 -12.04 0.27
CA MET A 37 -2.91 -11.07 0.59
C MET A 37 -3.47 -9.66 0.64
N LEU A 38 -2.93 -8.85 1.55
CA LEU A 38 -3.11 -7.41 1.58
C LEU A 38 -1.86 -6.73 1.01
N LEU A 39 -2.03 -5.57 0.38
CA LEU A 39 -0.94 -4.85 -0.28
C LEU A 39 -0.35 -3.77 0.63
N HIS A 40 0.95 -3.55 0.47
CA HIS A 40 1.69 -2.45 1.09
C HIS A 40 2.65 -1.84 0.06
N LEU A 41 2.76 -0.51 0.05
CA LEU A 41 3.69 0.22 -0.80
C LEU A 41 4.87 0.73 0.00
N SER A 42 6.08 0.52 -0.51
CA SER A 42 7.29 1.09 0.08
C SER A 42 8.33 1.40 -0.98
N TYR A 43 9.15 2.42 -0.74
CA TYR A 43 10.35 2.70 -1.54
C TYR A 43 11.53 1.81 -1.16
N ASP A 44 11.50 1.18 0.02
CA ASP A 44 12.53 0.22 0.41
C ASP A 44 12.30 -1.09 -0.32
N ASN A 45 13.26 -1.46 -1.16
CA ASN A 45 13.17 -2.65 -1.98
C ASN A 45 13.70 -3.91 -1.31
N ALA A 46 14.31 -3.81 -0.13
CA ALA A 46 15.00 -4.92 0.53
C ALA A 46 14.27 -5.43 1.79
N ILE A 47 12.99 -5.08 1.97
CA ILE A 47 12.23 -5.51 3.15
C ILE A 47 11.98 -7.02 3.09
N SER A 48 12.72 -7.77 3.90
CA SER A 48 12.53 -9.21 4.11
C SER A 48 11.45 -9.53 5.15
N SER A 49 10.97 -8.52 5.88
CA SER A 49 10.06 -8.70 7.00
C SER A 49 9.40 -7.39 7.39
N PHE A 50 8.09 -7.43 7.61
CA PHE A 50 7.31 -6.35 8.23
C PHE A 50 6.97 -6.71 9.68
N GLN A 51 7.05 -5.74 10.58
CA GLN A 51 6.67 -5.91 11.98
C GLN A 51 5.70 -4.79 12.35
N PRO A 52 4.52 -5.11 12.93
CA PRO A 52 3.57 -4.11 13.39
C PRO A 52 4.21 -3.09 14.32
N TYR A 53 4.11 -1.81 13.96
CA TYR A 53 4.69 -0.71 14.73
C TYR A 53 3.68 0.43 14.92
N VAL A 54 3.90 1.29 15.93
CA VAL A 54 3.11 2.51 16.08
C VAL A 54 3.69 3.56 15.14
N THR A 55 3.09 3.73 13.96
CA THR A 55 3.56 4.69 12.97
C THR A 55 3.73 6.09 13.57
N LYS A 56 4.82 6.76 13.18
CA LYS A 56 5.05 8.17 13.51
C LYS A 56 4.30 9.10 12.54
N ARG A 57 3.96 8.58 11.36
CA ARG A 57 3.21 9.23 10.29
C ARG A 57 1.72 8.93 10.47
N THR A 58 1.07 9.63 11.39
CA THR A 58 -0.37 9.52 11.60
C THR A 58 -1.02 10.86 11.30
N ALA A 59 -2.21 10.84 10.74
CA ALA A 59 -3.04 12.03 10.60
C ALA A 59 -3.43 12.59 11.98
N GLU A 60 -3.84 13.86 12.00
CA GLU A 60 -4.46 14.43 13.19
C GLU A 60 -5.75 13.68 13.52
N GLY A 61 -5.90 13.24 14.78
CA GLY A 61 -7.04 12.46 15.24
C GLY A 61 -6.99 10.95 14.93
N GLU A 62 -5.95 10.46 14.26
CA GLU A 62 -5.74 9.02 14.06
C GLU A 62 -5.28 8.34 15.37
N ASP A 63 -5.78 7.13 15.63
CA ASP A 63 -5.38 6.32 16.78
C ASP A 63 -3.89 6.00 16.72
N ARG A 64 -3.19 6.23 17.84
CA ARG A 64 -1.74 5.98 17.98
C ARG A 64 -1.44 4.89 19.01
N THR A 65 -2.42 4.05 19.33
CA THR A 65 -2.30 3.06 20.41
C THR A 65 -2.16 1.63 19.88
N VAL A 66 -2.53 1.38 18.62
CA VAL A 66 -2.42 0.06 17.98
C VAL A 66 -1.16 -0.03 17.13
N PRO A 67 -0.14 -0.85 17.51
CA PRO A 67 0.94 -1.21 16.61
C PRO A 67 0.40 -2.03 15.44
N ARG A 68 0.70 -1.61 14.22
CA ARG A 68 0.08 -2.13 13.00
C ARG A 68 0.98 -1.98 11.79
N ILE A 69 0.78 -2.84 10.79
CA ILE A 69 1.22 -2.58 9.42
C ILE A 69 -0.02 -2.08 8.68
N SER A 70 0.03 -0.85 8.16
CA SER A 70 -1.01 -0.30 7.30
C SER A 70 -0.95 -0.93 5.92
N THR A 71 -2.06 -1.52 5.49
CA THR A 71 -2.19 -2.25 4.23
C THR A 71 -3.53 -1.92 3.58
N ALA A 72 -3.72 -2.29 2.31
CA ALA A 72 -5.00 -2.11 1.64
C ALA A 72 -5.23 -3.23 0.61
N PRO A 73 -6.48 -3.43 0.14
CA PRO A 73 -6.78 -4.55 -0.75
C PRO A 73 -6.33 -4.35 -2.20
N SER A 74 -6.02 -3.12 -2.62
CA SER A 74 -5.68 -2.79 -4.00
C SER A 74 -4.59 -1.72 -4.10
N LEU A 75 -3.92 -1.64 -5.25
CA LEU A 75 -2.85 -0.67 -5.48
C LEU A 75 -3.34 0.78 -5.33
N LEU A 76 -4.50 1.10 -5.92
CA LEU A 76 -5.07 2.44 -5.84
C LEU A 76 -5.47 2.82 -4.41
N ALA A 77 -5.93 1.86 -3.62
CA ALA A 77 -6.17 2.03 -2.20
C ALA A 77 -4.87 2.32 -1.42
N CYS A 78 -3.80 1.57 -1.71
CA CYS A 78 -2.48 1.83 -1.12
C CYS A 78 -1.93 3.21 -1.50
N LEU A 79 -2.01 3.60 -2.78
CA LEU A 79 -1.53 4.91 -3.24
C LEU A 79 -2.28 6.04 -2.55
N MET A 80 -3.62 5.93 -2.47
CA MET A 80 -4.42 6.96 -1.81
C MET A 80 -4.13 7.07 -0.30
N GLY A 81 -3.88 5.95 0.37
CA GLY A 81 -3.45 5.93 1.78
C GLY A 81 -1.99 6.36 2.00
N TYR A 82 -1.15 6.31 0.97
CA TYR A 82 0.25 6.71 1.05
C TYR A 82 0.41 8.24 1.17
N GLN A 83 -0.51 9.01 0.56
CA GLN A 83 -0.67 10.48 0.65
C GLN A 83 0.53 11.36 0.22
N THR A 84 1.74 10.83 0.11
CA THR A 84 2.97 11.60 -0.21
C THR A 84 3.61 11.23 -1.56
N GLU A 85 2.93 10.48 -2.41
CA GLU A 85 3.47 9.93 -3.65
C GLU A 85 3.80 11.01 -4.69
N LEU A 86 3.01 12.08 -4.79
CA LEU A 86 3.35 13.22 -5.64
C LEU A 86 4.57 13.98 -5.13
N ASN A 87 4.76 14.05 -3.81
CA ASN A 87 5.95 14.68 -3.24
C ASN A 87 7.21 13.88 -3.55
N ASP A 88 7.12 12.54 -3.53
CA ASP A 88 8.23 11.68 -3.92
C ASP A 88 8.53 11.82 -5.43
N PHE A 89 7.49 11.84 -6.28
CA PHE A 89 7.62 12.07 -7.73
C PHE A 89 8.27 13.42 -8.08
N HIS A 90 7.96 14.50 -7.35
CA HIS A 90 8.55 15.82 -7.58
C HIS A 90 10.02 15.96 -7.17
N GLY A 91 10.65 14.87 -6.70
CA GLY A 91 12.11 14.82 -6.51
C GLY A 91 12.54 15.04 -5.07
N ARG A 92 12.13 14.13 -4.17
CA ARG A 92 12.84 13.96 -2.88
C ARG A 92 14.06 13.08 -3.09
N PRO A 93 15.30 13.61 -3.01
CA PRO A 93 16.51 12.78 -3.15
C PRO A 93 16.69 11.81 -1.98
N GLN A 94 16.08 12.08 -0.82
CA GLN A 94 16.08 11.21 0.35
C GLN A 94 14.68 11.16 0.97
N VAL A 95 14.19 9.94 1.14
CA VAL A 95 12.96 9.63 1.87
C VAL A 95 13.34 8.99 3.21
N THR A 96 12.64 9.37 4.28
CA THR A 96 12.89 8.79 5.61
C THR A 96 11.99 7.58 5.81
N SER A 97 12.53 6.35 5.86
CA SER A 97 11.80 5.10 6.20
C SER A 97 10.96 5.24 7.46
N ALA A 98 9.98 4.36 7.64
CA ALA A 98 9.12 4.37 8.82
C ALA A 98 9.92 4.25 10.14
N ASP A 99 11.06 3.55 10.11
CA ASP A 99 12.01 3.43 11.23
C ASP A 99 13.01 4.60 11.34
N GLY A 100 12.94 5.61 10.48
CA GLY A 100 13.74 6.84 10.58
C GLY A 100 15.05 6.84 9.78
N ARG A 101 15.34 5.79 9.01
CA ARG A 101 16.53 5.73 8.13
C ARG A 101 16.32 6.58 6.89
N LYS A 102 17.40 7.15 6.37
CA LYS A 102 17.36 7.82 5.06
C LYS A 102 17.57 6.79 3.96
N VAL A 103 16.60 6.66 3.08
CA VAL A 103 16.64 5.81 1.89
C VAL A 103 16.60 6.72 0.67
N GLU A 104 17.40 6.41 -0.34
CA GLU A 104 17.35 7.13 -1.61
C GLU A 104 16.09 6.70 -2.38
N PHE A 105 15.27 7.67 -2.79
CA PHE A 105 14.07 7.34 -3.55
C PHE A 105 14.48 6.89 -4.96
N ALA A 106 14.17 5.64 -5.28
CA ALA A 106 14.59 5.01 -6.52
C ALA A 106 13.76 5.40 -7.75
N GLY A 107 12.89 6.41 -7.62
CA GLY A 107 11.95 6.89 -8.64
C GLY A 107 10.63 6.10 -8.71
N GLY A 108 10.39 5.20 -7.76
CA GLY A 108 9.15 4.43 -7.68
C GLY A 108 9.01 3.63 -6.40
N TRP A 109 8.00 2.78 -6.34
CA TRP A 109 7.65 1.99 -5.17
C TRP A 109 7.62 0.50 -5.52
N ILE A 110 7.95 -0.31 -4.52
CA ILE A 110 7.75 -1.75 -4.51
C ILE A 110 6.37 -2.05 -3.94
N ILE A 111 5.68 -2.98 -4.60
CA ILE A 111 4.38 -3.49 -4.18
C ILE A 111 4.62 -4.80 -3.45
N TYR A 112 4.40 -4.80 -2.14
CA TYR A 112 4.48 -5.98 -1.30
C TYR A 112 3.09 -6.55 -1.07
N GLY A 113 2.96 -7.87 -1.17
CA GLY A 113 1.80 -8.64 -0.74
C GLY A 113 2.11 -9.30 0.60
N LEU A 114 1.21 -9.15 1.56
CA LEU A 114 1.33 -9.68 2.91
C LEU A 114 0.23 -10.73 3.12
N PRO A 115 0.58 -12.03 3.12
CA PRO A 115 -0.37 -13.09 3.47
C PRO A 115 -0.91 -12.89 4.87
N PHE A 116 -2.21 -13.13 5.05
CA PHE A 116 -2.88 -12.93 6.33
C PHE A 116 -3.96 -13.98 6.59
N GLN A 117 -4.24 -14.25 7.86
CA GLN A 117 -5.40 -15.03 8.29
C GLN A 117 -6.50 -14.11 8.83
N TYR A 118 -6.09 -13.08 9.54
CA TYR A 118 -6.95 -12.08 10.14
C TYR A 118 -6.30 -10.70 9.99
N ALA A 119 -7.11 -9.73 9.60
CA ALA A 119 -6.78 -8.31 9.59
C ALA A 119 -7.88 -7.53 10.29
N ILE A 120 -7.56 -6.32 10.73
CA ILE A 120 -8.54 -5.40 11.30
C ILE A 120 -8.81 -4.30 10.28
N ARG A 121 -10.07 -4.07 9.95
CA ARG A 121 -10.51 -2.89 9.21
C ARG A 121 -10.96 -1.82 10.22
N PRO A 122 -10.19 -0.74 10.43
CA PRO A 122 -10.63 0.39 11.24
C PRO A 122 -11.77 1.15 10.56
N ASN A 123 -12.52 1.93 11.34
CA ASN A 123 -13.45 2.93 10.80
C ASN A 123 -12.90 4.36 10.95
N ASN A 124 -13.68 5.34 10.49
CA ASN A 124 -13.29 6.75 10.50
C ASN A 124 -13.02 7.37 11.89
N LYS A 125 -13.40 6.71 13.00
CA LYS A 125 -13.03 7.16 14.34
C LYS A 125 -11.60 6.80 14.71
N LEU A 126 -11.08 5.69 14.19
CA LEU A 126 -9.69 5.26 14.44
C LEU A 126 -8.74 5.80 13.38
N VAL A 127 -9.20 5.91 12.13
CA VAL A 127 -8.42 6.45 11.01
C VAL A 127 -9.33 7.35 10.18
N PRO A 128 -9.15 8.68 10.20
CA PRO A 128 -10.08 9.62 9.59
C PRO A 128 -10.46 9.33 8.14
N ASP A 129 -9.55 8.75 7.34
CA ASP A 129 -9.74 8.41 5.93
C ASP A 129 -9.96 6.91 5.65
N ALA A 130 -10.15 6.05 6.67
CA ALA A 130 -10.34 4.60 6.50
C ALA A 130 -11.38 4.21 5.46
N SER A 131 -12.54 4.88 5.44
CA SER A 131 -13.59 4.58 4.45
C SER A 131 -13.21 4.97 3.02
N ARG A 132 -12.27 5.93 2.87
CA ARG A 132 -11.75 6.33 1.57
C ARG A 132 -10.73 5.32 1.11
N THR A 133 -9.73 5.01 1.92
CA THR A 133 -8.54 4.22 1.59
C THR A 133 -8.74 2.72 1.70
N ASP A 134 -9.81 2.28 2.38
CA ASP A 134 -10.05 0.87 2.68
C ASP A 134 -8.85 0.22 3.39
N GLU A 135 -8.28 0.97 4.32
CA GLU A 135 -7.14 0.54 5.10
C GLU A 135 -7.50 -0.70 5.93
N HIS A 136 -6.55 -1.63 5.97
CA HIS A 136 -6.57 -2.82 6.79
C HIS A 136 -5.27 -2.90 7.58
N TRP A 137 -5.37 -3.33 8.83
CA TRP A 137 -4.26 -3.43 9.76
C TRP A 137 -3.89 -4.89 9.98
N LEU A 138 -2.61 -5.19 9.75
CA LEU A 138 -1.99 -6.40 10.27
C LEU A 138 -1.38 -6.09 11.63
N ILE A 139 -1.75 -6.88 12.63
CA ILE A 139 -1.42 -6.66 14.04
C ILE A 139 -0.80 -7.91 14.65
N ALA A 140 -0.01 -7.74 15.70
CA ALA A 140 0.59 -8.85 16.44
C ALA A 140 -0.37 -9.37 17.52
N TYR A 141 -1.21 -10.35 17.17
CA TYR A 141 -2.13 -11.00 18.12
C TYR A 141 -1.58 -12.30 18.72
N ASP A 142 -0.47 -12.82 18.18
CA ASP A 142 0.27 -13.98 18.66
C ASP A 142 1.77 -13.90 18.30
N LYS A 143 2.54 -14.93 18.65
CA LYS A 143 3.99 -15.01 18.36
C LYS A 143 4.32 -15.16 16.86
N MET A 144 3.39 -15.63 16.04
CA MET A 144 3.57 -15.81 14.59
C MET A 144 3.26 -14.53 13.80
N THR A 145 2.58 -13.57 14.43
CA THR A 145 2.11 -12.31 13.83
C THR A 145 2.88 -11.10 14.33
N THR A 146 3.92 -11.31 15.14
CA THR A 146 4.93 -10.28 15.41
C THR A 146 5.76 -9.94 14.17
N GLN A 147 5.74 -10.82 13.16
CA GLN A 147 6.53 -10.69 11.95
C GLN A 147 5.77 -11.25 10.74
N HIS A 148 5.70 -10.47 9.66
CA HIS A 148 5.07 -10.87 8.41
C HIS A 148 6.12 -10.94 7.30
N THR A 149 6.27 -12.10 6.68
CA THR A 149 7.12 -12.29 5.51
C THR A 149 6.38 -11.81 4.27
N PRO A 150 6.86 -10.77 3.57
CA PRO A 150 6.21 -10.25 2.39
C PRO A 150 6.55 -11.07 1.15
N VAL A 151 5.67 -11.00 0.15
CA VAL A 151 5.93 -11.42 -1.24
C VAL A 151 6.05 -10.17 -2.10
N ARG A 152 7.06 -10.08 -2.96
CA ARG A 152 7.18 -8.98 -3.92
C ARG A 152 6.20 -9.20 -5.07
N VAL A 153 5.08 -8.49 -5.07
CA VAL A 153 4.04 -8.57 -6.11
C VAL A 153 4.48 -7.87 -7.38
N GLY A 154 5.18 -6.74 -7.25
CA GLY A 154 5.56 -5.94 -8.40
C GLY A 154 6.21 -4.61 -8.05
N LYS A 155 6.23 -3.71 -9.04
CA LYS A 155 6.79 -2.36 -8.94
C LYS A 155 5.85 -1.38 -9.64
N VAL A 156 5.79 -0.15 -9.13
CA VAL A 156 5.06 0.95 -9.77
C VAL A 156 5.88 2.23 -9.72
N PHE A 157 5.85 3.01 -10.79
CA PHE A 157 6.37 4.38 -10.80
C PHE A 157 5.47 5.28 -11.64
N TYR A 158 5.54 6.58 -11.40
CA TYR A 158 4.85 7.57 -12.21
C TYR A 158 5.76 7.96 -13.38
N ASP A 159 5.26 7.79 -14.60
CA ASP A 159 5.96 8.23 -15.80
C ASP A 159 5.61 9.68 -16.12
N ARG A 160 4.38 10.10 -15.80
CA ARG A 160 3.91 11.46 -16.07
C ARG A 160 2.83 11.88 -15.08
N VAL A 161 2.94 13.13 -14.62
CA VAL A 161 1.87 13.84 -13.91
C VAL A 161 1.53 15.09 -14.72
N THR A 162 0.26 15.26 -15.09
CA THR A 162 -0.22 16.44 -15.85
C THR A 162 -1.26 17.19 -15.03
N TYR A 163 -1.05 18.49 -14.88
CA TYR A 163 -2.00 19.40 -14.22
C TYR A 163 -2.78 20.17 -15.29
N LYS A 164 -4.10 20.08 -15.25
CA LYS A 164 -4.98 20.87 -16.12
C LYS A 164 -5.74 21.87 -15.25
N GLY A 165 -5.40 23.15 -15.40
CA GLY A 165 -6.09 24.24 -14.69
C GLY A 165 -7.59 24.27 -14.97
N GLN A 166 -8.35 24.66 -13.96
CA GLN A 166 -9.80 24.86 -14.02
C GLN A 166 -10.14 26.26 -13.50
N ASP A 167 -11.17 26.90 -14.05
CA ASP A 167 -11.58 28.23 -13.58
C ASP A 167 -12.20 28.10 -12.18
N LYS A 168 -11.66 28.84 -11.21
CA LYS A 168 -12.09 28.88 -9.79
C LYS A 168 -12.11 27.53 -9.05
N GLU A 169 -11.45 26.51 -9.58
CA GLU A 169 -11.33 25.18 -8.97
C GLU A 169 -9.86 24.72 -8.94
N TYR A 170 -9.59 23.69 -8.15
CA TYR A 170 -8.28 23.03 -8.16
C TYR A 170 -8.03 22.37 -9.53
N PRO A 171 -6.76 22.31 -9.99
CA PRO A 171 -6.44 21.67 -11.25
C PRO A 171 -6.80 20.19 -11.21
N ASP A 172 -7.35 19.68 -12.32
CA ASP A 172 -7.42 18.24 -12.54
C ASP A 172 -5.99 17.66 -12.58
N ILE A 173 -5.80 16.53 -11.92
CA ILE A 173 -4.51 15.82 -11.90
C ILE A 173 -4.65 14.52 -12.67
N TYR A 174 -3.84 14.36 -13.72
CA TYR A 174 -3.73 13.13 -14.49
C TYR A 174 -2.42 12.45 -14.19
N ILE A 175 -2.48 11.16 -13.84
CA ILE A 175 -1.30 10.36 -13.49
C ILE A 175 -1.21 9.17 -14.45
N GLU A 176 -0.11 9.11 -15.20
CA GLU A 176 0.30 7.94 -15.97
C GLU A 176 1.30 7.14 -15.12
N MET A 177 0.89 5.97 -14.66
CA MET A 177 1.72 5.05 -13.89
C MET A 177 2.11 3.85 -14.73
N VAL A 178 3.36 3.40 -14.57
CA VAL A 178 3.91 2.21 -15.21
C VAL A 178 4.09 1.15 -14.12
N ILE A 179 3.56 -0.04 -14.38
CA ILE A 179 3.48 -1.12 -13.39
C ILE A 179 4.15 -2.37 -13.98
N GLU A 180 5.02 -2.99 -13.19
CA GLU A 180 5.49 -4.37 -13.40
C GLU A 180 4.78 -5.27 -12.38
N VAL A 181 4.12 -6.33 -12.85
CA VAL A 181 3.60 -7.41 -12.00
C VAL A 181 4.51 -8.62 -12.21
N HIS A 182 5.11 -9.12 -11.13
CA HIS A 182 6.10 -10.19 -11.20
C HIS A 182 5.50 -11.53 -11.67
N PRO A 183 6.31 -12.43 -12.25
CA PRO A 183 5.86 -13.77 -12.65
C PRO A 183 5.15 -14.53 -11.54
N GLY A 184 4.02 -15.16 -11.87
CA GLY A 184 3.21 -15.94 -10.93
C GLY A 184 2.34 -15.10 -9.98
N MET A 185 2.43 -13.77 -10.05
CA MET A 185 1.61 -12.84 -9.26
C MET A 185 0.45 -12.27 -10.08
N SER A 186 -0.53 -11.74 -9.36
CA SER A 186 -1.59 -10.88 -9.88
C SER A 186 -1.75 -9.69 -8.96
N LEU A 187 -2.09 -8.53 -9.52
CA LEU A 187 -2.24 -7.29 -8.77
C LEU A 187 -3.66 -6.76 -8.90
N ASN A 188 -4.36 -6.61 -7.79
CA ASN A 188 -5.61 -5.85 -7.76
C ASN A 188 -5.27 -4.37 -7.87
N LEU A 189 -5.57 -3.77 -9.03
CA LEU A 189 -5.37 -2.34 -9.27
C LEU A 189 -6.40 -1.53 -8.46
N GLY A 190 -7.66 -1.91 -8.56
CA GLY A 190 -8.82 -1.33 -7.88
C GLY A 190 -9.86 -2.41 -7.58
N MET A 191 -11.16 -2.05 -7.54
CA MET A 191 -12.24 -2.99 -7.24
C MET A 191 -12.41 -4.09 -8.30
N ASP A 192 -12.41 -3.70 -9.58
CA ASP A 192 -12.86 -4.59 -10.67
C ASP A 192 -11.75 -4.86 -11.71
N THR A 193 -10.51 -4.48 -11.39
CA THR A 193 -9.38 -4.63 -12.31
C THR A 193 -8.25 -5.38 -11.63
N ASN A 194 -8.00 -6.58 -12.14
CA ASN A 194 -6.86 -7.40 -11.79
C ASN A 194 -5.86 -7.40 -12.96
N LEU A 195 -4.60 -7.10 -12.65
CA LEU A 195 -3.50 -7.12 -13.60
C LEU A 195 -2.72 -8.43 -13.41
N PRO A 196 -2.70 -9.34 -14.40
CA PRO A 196 -1.83 -10.50 -14.32
C PRO A 196 -0.35 -10.09 -14.47
N ALA A 197 0.54 -11.05 -14.20
CA ALA A 197 1.97 -10.91 -14.44
C ALA A 197 2.27 -10.32 -15.82
N GLY A 198 3.10 -9.29 -15.87
CA GLY A 198 3.35 -8.52 -17.09
C GLY A 198 3.69 -7.06 -16.80
N TYR A 199 3.64 -6.24 -17.84
CA TYR A 199 3.98 -4.82 -17.78
C TYR A 199 2.79 -4.00 -18.25
N TRP A 200 2.46 -2.94 -17.53
CA TRP A 200 1.23 -2.20 -17.72
C TRP A 200 1.46 -0.69 -17.68
N ILE A 201 0.67 0.05 -18.46
CA ILE A 201 0.42 1.47 -18.27
C ILE A 201 -0.99 1.65 -17.78
N VAL A 202 -1.14 2.43 -16.73
CA VAL A 202 -2.43 2.83 -16.18
C VAL A 202 -2.50 4.35 -16.15
N GLU A 203 -3.57 4.90 -16.73
CA GLU A 203 -3.86 6.33 -16.71
C GLU A 203 -5.02 6.58 -15.76
N THR A 204 -4.81 7.42 -14.74
CA THR A 204 -5.84 7.79 -13.78
C THR A 204 -6.07 9.30 -13.76
N LYS A 205 -7.25 9.71 -13.32
CA LYS A 205 -7.58 11.08 -13.02
C LYS A 205 -7.99 11.22 -11.55
N ASN A 206 -7.54 12.32 -10.94
CA ASN A 206 -8.00 12.79 -9.63
C ASN A 206 -7.85 11.76 -8.51
N LEU A 207 -6.72 11.03 -8.50
CA LEU A 207 -6.35 10.11 -7.42
C LEU A 207 -6.50 10.77 -6.04
N HIS A 208 -6.04 12.02 -5.91
CA HIS A 208 -6.03 12.77 -4.65
C HIS A 208 -7.34 13.49 -4.29
N ASP A 209 -8.19 13.73 -5.28
CA ASP A 209 -9.48 14.42 -5.10
C ASP A 209 -10.66 13.43 -5.08
N SER A 210 -10.36 12.13 -5.25
CA SER A 210 -11.34 11.07 -5.16
C SER A 210 -11.85 10.92 -3.72
N ARG A 211 -13.18 10.79 -3.59
CA ARG A 211 -13.82 10.55 -2.29
C ARG A 211 -13.50 9.15 -1.76
N SER A 212 -13.17 8.20 -2.62
CA SER A 212 -12.76 6.84 -2.27
C SER A 212 -11.87 6.26 -3.37
N TYR A 213 -11.05 5.26 -3.05
CA TYR A 213 -10.29 4.54 -4.07
C TYR A 213 -11.21 3.92 -5.15
N LYS A 214 -12.46 3.60 -4.79
CA LYS A 214 -13.46 3.04 -5.70
C LYS A 214 -13.97 4.04 -6.74
N SER A 215 -13.80 5.34 -6.48
CA SER A 215 -14.24 6.40 -7.38
C SER A 215 -13.11 6.97 -8.23
N ILE A 216 -11.90 6.40 -8.16
CA ILE A 216 -10.78 6.86 -8.98
C ILE A 216 -11.13 6.58 -10.45
N ASP A 217 -11.06 7.63 -11.26
CA ASP A 217 -11.29 7.54 -12.71
C ASP A 217 -10.08 6.87 -13.36
N VAL A 218 -10.16 5.56 -13.54
CA VAL A 218 -9.20 4.76 -14.33
C VAL A 218 -9.60 4.88 -15.79
N ARG A 219 -8.88 5.72 -16.52
CA ARG A 219 -9.19 6.07 -17.90
C ARG A 219 -8.70 5.02 -18.89
N ARG A 220 -7.55 4.43 -18.59
CA ARG A 220 -6.90 3.47 -19.47
C ARG A 220 -6.07 2.49 -18.68
N VAL A 221 -6.13 1.23 -19.09
CA VAL A 221 -5.25 0.15 -18.67
C VAL A 221 -4.75 -0.53 -19.94
N ARG A 222 -3.44 -0.62 -20.14
CA ARG A 222 -2.85 -1.20 -21.35
C ARG A 222 -1.61 -2.01 -21.02
N GLU A 223 -1.57 -3.24 -21.51
CA GLU A 223 -0.36 -4.06 -21.48
C GLU A 223 0.72 -3.47 -22.41
N ILE A 224 1.96 -3.49 -21.97
CA ILE A 224 3.13 -3.04 -22.72
C ILE A 224 4.20 -4.14 -22.75
N THR A 225 5.18 -3.99 -23.64
CA THR A 225 6.29 -4.92 -23.67
C THR A 225 7.27 -4.63 -22.54
N LYS A 226 8.08 -5.63 -22.17
CA LYS A 226 9.22 -5.42 -21.26
C LYS A 226 10.17 -4.33 -21.77
N ALA A 227 10.39 -4.26 -23.08
CA ALA A 227 11.27 -3.25 -23.68
C ALA A 227 10.71 -1.83 -23.46
N ASP A 228 9.40 -1.63 -23.65
CA ASP A 228 8.74 -0.35 -23.37
C ASP A 228 8.84 0.03 -21.89
N TYR A 229 8.68 -0.96 -20.99
CA TYR A 229 8.81 -0.77 -19.55
C TYR A 229 10.22 -0.30 -19.18
N GLU A 230 11.26 -1.00 -19.62
CA GLU A 230 12.65 -0.66 -19.29
C GLU A 230 13.06 0.70 -19.87
N GLN A 231 12.58 1.04 -21.08
CA GLN A 231 12.83 2.34 -21.69
C GLN A 231 12.29 3.48 -20.82
N ARG A 232 11.05 3.36 -20.34
CA ARG A 232 10.43 4.39 -19.48
C ARG A 232 11.09 4.43 -18.11
N LYS A 233 11.30 3.27 -17.51
CA LYS A 233 11.98 3.14 -16.22
C LYS A 233 13.35 3.80 -16.22
N THR A 234 14.13 3.66 -17.28
CA THR A 234 15.46 4.30 -17.37
C THR A 234 15.38 5.82 -17.26
N LEU A 235 14.28 6.43 -17.74
CA LEU A 235 14.09 7.89 -17.73
C LEU A 235 13.58 8.42 -16.38
N THR A 236 12.71 7.67 -15.70
CA THR A 236 11.95 8.17 -14.53
C THR A 236 12.22 7.41 -13.23
N ALA A 237 12.73 6.18 -13.29
CA ALA A 237 12.92 5.29 -12.15
C ALA A 237 14.13 4.35 -12.28
N GLY A 238 15.23 4.83 -12.85
CA GLY A 238 16.39 4.00 -13.24
C GLY A 238 17.06 3.27 -12.07
N LEU A 239 16.90 3.77 -10.84
CA LEU A 239 17.45 3.16 -9.63
C LEU A 239 16.53 2.08 -9.04
N LEU A 240 15.29 1.93 -9.50
CA LEU A 240 14.30 0.95 -9.00
C LEU A 240 14.67 -0.51 -9.36
N SER A 241 15.71 -0.69 -10.19
CA SER A 241 16.32 -1.99 -10.51
C SER A 241 17.52 -2.34 -9.62
N LEU A 242 18.08 -1.40 -8.86
CA LEU A 242 19.26 -1.66 -8.04
C LEU A 242 18.83 -2.38 -6.76
N ASP A 243 19.33 -3.61 -6.56
CA ASP A 243 19.27 -4.27 -5.26
C ASP A 243 20.11 -3.43 -4.29
N GLN A 244 19.43 -2.64 -3.44
CA GLN A 244 20.12 -1.95 -2.36
C GLN A 244 20.40 -2.98 -1.27
N VAL A 245 21.67 -3.17 -0.90
CA VAL A 245 22.02 -4.00 0.26
C VAL A 245 21.67 -3.21 1.52
N LEU A 246 20.47 -3.44 2.04
CA LEU A 246 19.93 -2.84 3.26
C LEU A 246 19.52 -3.96 4.24
N PRO A 247 19.43 -3.69 5.56
CA PRO A 247 19.45 -4.73 6.58
C PRO A 247 18.18 -5.59 6.62
N ALA A 248 18.30 -6.80 7.18
CA ALA A 248 17.33 -7.90 7.14
C ALA A 248 15.95 -7.68 7.80
N SER A 249 15.60 -6.46 8.21
CA SER A 249 14.30 -6.14 8.81
C SER A 249 14.01 -4.64 8.76
N ALA A 250 12.74 -4.28 8.56
CA ALA A 250 12.26 -2.90 8.64
C ALA A 250 10.99 -2.82 9.53
N PHE A 251 10.90 -1.78 10.36
CA PHE A 251 9.71 -1.49 11.17
C PHE A 251 8.74 -0.64 10.34
N TRP A 252 7.48 -1.04 10.27
CA TRP A 252 6.43 -0.38 9.48
C TRP A 252 5.12 -0.32 10.24
#